data_AF-T0YRP2-F1
#
_entry.id   AF-T0YRP2-F1
#
_cell.length_a   1.000
_cell.length_b   1.000
_cell.length_c   1.000
_cell.angle_alpha   90.00
_cell.angle_beta   90.00
_cell.angle_gamma   90.00
#
_symmetry.space_group_name_H-M   'P 1'
#
loop_
_entity.id
_entity.type
_entity.pdbx_description
1 polymer ?
#
loop_
_entity_poly.entity_id
_entity_poly.type
_entity_poly.pdbx_seq_one_letter_code
_entity_poly.pdbx_strand_id
1 'polypeptide(L)'
;SLSTWQERFESDWATASPTEQKILRTIADEPEGPLSRSIGKSGYALLGRMMAKGLVMRTKRGDYSLYHPLFRAFVRDQEVPHDGDA
;
A
#
# COMPACT_ATOMS: atom_id res chain seq x y z
N SER A 1 -12.85 -10.58 -15.96
CA SER A 1 -12.39 -11.85 -15.36
C SER A 1 -11.67 -11.53 -14.06
N LEU A 2 -11.76 -12.37 -13.02
CA LEU A 2 -10.98 -12.22 -11.78
C LEU A 2 -9.46 -12.20 -12.08
N SER A 3 -9.02 -12.87 -13.16
CA SER A 3 -7.63 -12.86 -13.63
C SER A 3 -7.11 -11.47 -13.97
N THR A 4 -7.94 -10.59 -14.53
CA THR A 4 -7.53 -9.24 -14.95
C THR A 4 -7.17 -8.34 -13.77
N TRP A 5 -7.82 -8.52 -12.62
CA TRP A 5 -7.52 -7.75 -11.42
C TRP A 5 -6.27 -8.25 -10.72
N GLN A 6 -6.09 -9.58 -10.66
CA GLN A 6 -4.88 -10.20 -10.11
C GLN A 6 -3.62 -9.69 -10.81
N GLU A 7 -3.56 -9.82 -12.15
CA GLU A 7 -2.42 -9.39 -12.97
C GLU A 7 -2.13 -7.90 -12.80
N ARG A 8 -3.19 -7.08 -12.71
CA ARG A 8 -3.06 -5.65 -12.48
C ARG A 8 -2.47 -5.34 -11.10
N PHE A 9 -2.96 -6.00 -10.05
CA PHE A 9 -2.45 -5.78 -8.69
C PHE A 9 -1.01 -6.24 -8.53
N GLU A 10 -0.62 -7.34 -9.16
CA GLU A 10 0.78 -7.80 -9.19
C GLU A 10 1.68 -6.78 -9.89
N SER A 11 1.25 -6.25 -11.04
CA SER A 11 1.96 -5.18 -11.74
C SER A 11 2.08 -3.91 -10.89
N ASP A 12 0.97 -3.43 -10.33
CA ASP A 12 0.93 -2.26 -9.46
C ASP A 12 1.85 -2.44 -8.25
N TRP A 13 1.82 -3.62 -7.62
CA TRP A 13 2.67 -3.99 -6.49
C TRP A 13 4.17 -4.00 -6.86
N ALA A 14 4.51 -4.53 -8.04
CA ALA A 14 5.88 -4.54 -8.54
C ALA A 14 6.45 -3.14 -8.79
N THR A 15 5.59 -2.13 -9.02
CA THR A 15 6.05 -0.72 -9.16
C THR A 15 6.43 -0.08 -7.82
N ALA A 16 5.98 -0.65 -6.69
CA ALA A 16 6.27 -0.15 -5.36
C ALA A 16 7.62 -0.68 -4.86
N SER A 17 8.49 0.22 -4.40
CA SER A 17 9.71 -0.14 -3.70
C SER A 17 9.40 -0.84 -2.37
N PRO A 18 10.35 -1.58 -1.76
CA PRO A 18 10.12 -2.26 -0.49
C PRO A 18 9.62 -1.33 0.63
N THR A 19 10.07 -0.08 0.66
CA THR A 19 9.60 0.92 1.62
C THR A 19 8.16 1.37 1.32
N GLU A 20 7.82 1.57 0.06
CA GLU A 20 6.43 1.89 -0.35
C GLU A 20 5.49 0.72 -0.07
N GLN A 21 5.94 -0.53 -0.30
CA GLN A 21 5.18 -1.74 0.03
C GLN A 21 4.87 -1.83 1.53
N LYS A 22 5.82 -1.49 2.40
CA LYS A 22 5.56 -1.39 3.86
C LYS A 22 4.48 -0.36 4.17
N ILE A 23 4.53 0.80 3.53
CA ILE A 23 3.51 1.86 3.69
C ILE A 23 2.14 1.39 3.17
N LEU A 24 2.07 0.72 2.02
CA LEU A 24 0.83 0.16 1.49
C LEU A 24 0.19 -0.82 2.47
N ARG A 25 0.99 -1.67 3.12
CA ARG A 25 0.53 -2.58 4.17
C ARG A 25 -0.02 -1.82 5.38
N THR A 26 0.71 -0.82 5.87
CA THR A 26 0.22 0.03 6.97
C THR A 26 -1.14 0.65 6.63
N ILE A 27 -1.34 1.16 5.41
CA ILE A 27 -2.64 1.71 4.96
C ILE A 27 -3.72 0.60 4.83
N ALA A 28 -3.32 -0.61 4.45
CA ALA A 28 -4.19 -1.76 4.32
C ALA A 28 -4.64 -2.33 5.67
N ASP A 29 -3.90 -2.08 6.75
CA ASP A 29 -4.25 -2.51 8.11
C ASP A 29 -4.91 -1.40 8.94
N GLU A 30 -4.62 -0.14 8.63
CA GLU A 30 -5.21 1.04 9.27
C GLU A 30 -6.10 1.80 8.27
N PRO A 31 -7.37 1.39 8.05
CA PRO A 31 -8.27 2.06 7.12
C PRO A 31 -8.63 3.48 7.56
N GLU A 32 -8.55 3.76 8.86
CA GLU A 32 -9.10 4.94 9.48
C GLU A 32 -8.05 5.67 10.32
N GLY A 33 -7.87 6.95 10.00
CA GLY A 33 -7.08 7.87 10.80
C GLY A 33 -5.83 8.41 10.10
N PRO A 34 -5.14 9.36 10.76
CA PRO A 34 -3.97 10.01 10.19
C PRO A 34 -2.77 9.06 10.18
N LEU A 35 -2.31 8.69 8.98
CA LEU A 35 -1.15 7.81 8.78
C LEU A 35 0.18 8.42 9.28
N SER A 36 0.17 9.72 9.61
CA SER A 36 1.36 10.46 10.05
C SER A 36 2.04 9.85 11.27
N ARG A 37 1.29 9.17 12.15
CA ARG A 37 1.84 8.45 13.31
C ARG A 37 2.50 7.13 12.93
N SER A 38 1.94 6.42 11.94
CA SER A 38 2.31 5.03 11.63
C SER A 38 3.46 4.93 10.62
N ILE A 39 3.58 5.89 9.67
CA ILE A 39 4.61 5.86 8.63
C ILE A 39 5.73 6.91 8.82
N GLY A 40 5.57 7.80 9.80
CA GLY A 40 6.50 8.89 10.10
C GLY A 40 6.65 9.93 8.96
N LYS A 41 7.52 10.93 9.18
CA LYS A 41 7.72 12.05 8.22
C LYS A 41 8.29 11.58 6.88
N SER A 42 9.25 10.65 6.90
CA SER A 42 9.89 10.12 5.69
C SER A 42 8.92 9.28 4.86
N GLY A 43 8.06 8.49 5.50
CA GLY A 43 6.99 7.76 4.79
C GLY A 43 5.96 8.70 4.19
N TYR A 44 5.62 9.79 4.89
CA TYR A 44 4.69 10.79 4.38
C TYR A 44 5.18 11.46 3.08
N ALA A 45 6.50 11.65 2.92
CA ALA A 45 7.08 12.18 1.69
C ALA A 45 6.93 11.24 0.48
N LEU A 46 6.79 9.93 0.73
CA LEU A 46 6.58 8.92 -0.33
C LEU A 46 5.14 8.88 -0.84
N LEU A 47 4.16 9.33 -0.04
CA LEU A 47 2.74 9.31 -0.42
C LEU A 47 2.47 10.07 -1.73
N GLY A 48 3.18 11.18 -1.97
CA GLY A 48 3.04 11.92 -3.25
C GLY A 48 3.45 11.09 -4.46
N ARG A 49 4.53 10.31 -4.36
CA ARG A 49 4.99 9.40 -5.42
C ARG A 49 4.04 8.23 -5.59
N MET A 50 3.56 7.66 -4.48
CA MET A 50 2.60 6.56 -4.50
C MET A 50 1.25 6.97 -5.10
N MET A 51 0.82 8.22 -4.90
CA MET A 51 -0.36 8.78 -5.58
C MET A 51 -0.13 8.90 -7.09
N ALA A 52 1.05 9.38 -7.51
CA ALA A 52 1.41 9.49 -8.93
C ALA A 52 1.46 8.12 -9.63
N LYS A 53 1.82 7.06 -8.90
CA LYS A 53 1.75 5.65 -9.35
C LYS A 53 0.32 5.09 -9.34
N GLY A 54 -0.67 5.81 -8.81
CA GLY A 54 -2.05 5.34 -8.69
C GLY A 54 -2.27 4.28 -7.60
N LEU A 55 -1.33 4.10 -6.67
CA LEU A 55 -1.41 3.06 -5.62
C LEU A 55 -2.24 3.51 -4.42
N VAL A 56 -2.20 4.81 -4.12
CA VAL A 56 -2.92 5.43 -3.01
C VAL A 56 -3.70 6.64 -3.50
N MET A 57 -4.78 6.94 -2.79
CA MET A 57 -5.62 8.11 -3.02
C MET A 57 -5.72 8.90 -1.73
N ARG A 58 -5.71 10.23 -1.84
CA ARG A 58 -5.96 11.11 -0.71
C ARG A 58 -7.46 11.27 -0.52
N THR A 59 -7.98 10.88 0.64
CA THR A 59 -9.42 10.98 0.96
C THR A 59 -9.75 12.31 1.62
N LYS A 60 -8.87 12.80 2.50
CA LYS A 60 -8.95 14.12 3.14
C LYS A 60 -7.56 14.61 3.54
N ARG A 61 -7.44 15.78 4.15
CA ARG A 61 -6.12 16.34 4.53
C ARG A 61 -5.47 15.47 5.61
N GLY A 62 -4.39 14.77 5.24
CA GLY A 62 -3.65 13.89 6.14
C GLY A 62 -4.09 12.42 6.09
N ASP A 63 -5.18 12.11 5.38
CA ASP A 63 -5.74 10.76 5.30
C ASP A 63 -5.63 10.23 3.87
N TYR A 64 -5.16 8.98 3.78
CA TYR A 64 -4.94 8.30 2.52
C TYR A 64 -5.52 6.89 2.60
N SER A 65 -5.94 6.38 1.45
CA SER A 65 -6.46 5.02 1.31
C SER A 65 -5.85 4.37 0.07
N LEU A 66 -5.88 3.06 0.01
CA LEU A 66 -5.55 2.34 -1.21
C LEU A 66 -6.57 2.67 -2.30
N TYR A 67 -6.13 2.67 -3.56
CA TYR A 67 -6.98 3.11 -4.67
C TYR A 67 -8.19 2.20 -4.92
N HIS A 68 -8.11 0.93 -4.50
CA HIS A 68 -9.14 -0.07 -4.74
C HIS A 68 -9.35 -1.01 -3.55
N PRO A 69 -10.59 -1.36 -3.17
CA PRO A 69 -10.86 -2.29 -2.06
C PRO A 69 -10.27 -3.69 -2.27
N LEU A 70 -10.30 -4.22 -3.50
CA LEU A 70 -9.66 -5.52 -3.78
C LEU A 70 -8.13 -5.44 -3.77
N PHE A 71 -7.55 -4.28 -4.10
CA PHE A 71 -6.11 -4.08 -3.97
C PHE A 71 -5.71 -4.09 -2.49
N ARG A 72 -6.56 -3.61 -1.59
CA ARG A 72 -6.37 -3.75 -0.15
C ARG A 72 -6.30 -5.19 0.29
N ALA A 73 -7.24 -6.03 -0.16
CA ALA A 73 -7.20 -7.46 0.14
C ALA A 73 -5.90 -8.09 -0.37
N PHE A 74 -5.54 -7.82 -1.63
CA PHE A 74 -4.28 -8.27 -2.23
C PHE A 74 -3.06 -7.88 -1.38
N VAL A 75 -2.95 -6.61 -0.97
CA VAL A 75 -1.82 -6.09 -0.18
C VAL A 75 -1.70 -6.78 1.19
N ARG A 76 -2.84 -7.10 1.84
CA ARG A 76 -2.84 -7.83 3.12
C ARG A 76 -2.37 -9.27 2.94
N ASP A 77 -2.66 -9.88 1.79
CA ASP A 77 -2.22 -11.23 1.46
C ASP A 77 -0.72 -11.29 1.08
N GLN A 78 -0.05 -10.16 0.87
CA GLN A 78 1.38 -10.11 0.53
C GLN A 78 2.33 -10.35 1.73
N GLU A 79 1.90 -11.00 2.82
CA GLU A 79 2.75 -11.13 4.00
C GLU A 79 4.06 -11.91 3.78
N VAL A 80 5.03 -11.50 4.60
CA VAL A 80 6.50 -11.56 4.49
C VAL A 80 7.04 -13.01 4.52
N PRO A 81 8.12 -13.36 3.78
CA PRO A 81 8.83 -14.61 4.01
C PRO A 81 9.23 -14.72 5.48
N HIS A 82 8.89 -15.84 6.10
CA HIS A 82 9.41 -16.25 7.39
C HIS A 82 10.95 -16.34 7.25
N ASP A 83 11.69 -15.37 7.78
CA ASP A 83 13.09 -15.61 8.15
C ASP A 83 13.05 -16.53 9.37
N GLY A 84 12.97 -17.82 9.07
CA GLY A 84 12.90 -18.91 10.03
C GLY A 84 13.20 -20.22 9.32
N ASP A 85 14.40 -20.33 8.74
CA ASP A 85 15.19 -21.57 8.69
C ASP A 85 16.52 -21.33 7.94
N ALA A 86 17.59 -21.09 8.71
CA ALA A 86 18.97 -21.55 8.45
C ALA A 86 19.84 -21.32 9.69
#